data_AF-A0A081XIP3-F1
#
_entry.id   AF-A0A081XIP3-F1
#
_cell.length_a   1.000
_cell.length_b   1.000
_cell.length_c   1.000
_cell.angle_alpha   90.00
_cell.angle_beta   90.00
_cell.angle_gamma   90.00
#
_symmetry.space_group_name_H-M   'P 1'
#
loop_
_entity.id
_entity.type
_entity.pdbx_description
1 polymer ?
#
loop_
_entity_poly.entity_id
_entity_poly.type
_entity_poly.pdbx_seq_one_letter_code
_entity_poly.pdbx_strand_id
1 'polypeptide(L)'
;MWEPGLIPTACQLLDWRDARHFDRFRDLPCVLCEHPTPMRSHHGEPVHKTCAEAWITAHPVEARLGRFASDLRPKGKDDDDHA
;
A
#
# COMPACT_ATOMS: atom_id res chain seq x y z
N MET A 1 -8.63 14.30 5.39
CA MET A 1 -7.67 13.66 6.32
C MET A 1 -7.90 12.16 6.19
N TRP A 2 -6.98 11.42 5.56
CA TRP A 2 -7.16 9.99 5.32
C TRP A 2 -6.67 9.21 6.53
N GLU A 3 -7.55 8.40 7.13
CA GLU A 3 -7.24 7.43 8.18
C GLU A 3 -6.44 6.20 7.64
N PRO A 4 -5.17 6.00 8.03
CA PRO A 4 -4.40 4.81 7.63
C PRO A 4 -5.09 3.53 8.06
N GLY A 5 -5.08 2.54 7.16
CA GLY A 5 -5.63 1.23 7.44
C GLY A 5 -4.78 0.36 8.32
N LEU A 6 -5.30 -0.85 8.59
CA LEU A 6 -4.57 -1.87 9.33
C LEU A 6 -3.22 -2.13 8.64
N ILE A 7 -2.16 -2.07 9.42
CA ILE A 7 -0.82 -2.47 8.98
C ILE A 7 -0.87 -3.98 8.75
N PRO A 8 -0.64 -4.47 7.51
CA PRO A 8 -0.63 -5.89 7.25
C PRO A 8 0.46 -6.58 8.09
N THR A 9 0.15 -7.76 8.62
CA THR A 9 1.15 -8.63 9.24
C THR A 9 2.22 -8.97 8.20
N ALA A 10 3.46 -9.29 8.59
CA ALA A 10 4.63 -9.47 7.70
C ALA A 10 4.48 -10.49 6.54
N CYS A 11 3.36 -11.23 6.46
CA CYS A 11 3.04 -12.17 5.38
C CYS A 11 1.75 -11.79 4.62
N GLN A 12 1.18 -10.61 4.88
CA GLN A 12 0.00 -10.10 4.18
C GLN A 12 0.44 -9.13 3.07
N LEU A 13 -0.10 -9.34 1.88
CA LEU A 13 0.07 -8.45 0.73
C LEU A 13 -0.60 -7.10 1.02
N LEU A 14 0.01 -6.02 0.52
CA LEU A 14 -0.57 -4.69 0.61
C LEU A 14 -1.80 -4.61 -0.27
N ASP A 15 -2.92 -4.14 0.27
CA ASP A 15 -4.09 -3.81 -0.55
C ASP A 15 -4.01 -2.32 -0.91
N TRP A 16 -3.51 -2.03 -2.11
CA TRP A 16 -3.43 -0.68 -2.73
C TRP A 16 -4.26 -0.65 -4.01
N ARG A 17 -5.50 -1.14 -3.93
CA ARG A 17 -6.41 -1.20 -5.08
C ARG A 17 -7.07 0.15 -5.33
N ASP A 18 -7.07 1.03 -4.34
CA ASP A 18 -7.66 2.35 -4.48
C ASP A 18 -6.85 3.21 -5.46
N ALA A 19 -7.55 3.89 -6.38
CA ALA A 19 -6.94 4.74 -7.38
C ALA A 19 -6.12 5.89 -6.78
N ARG A 20 -6.34 6.24 -5.51
CA ARG A 20 -5.54 7.26 -4.81
C ARG A 20 -4.08 6.84 -4.59
N HIS A 21 -3.77 5.55 -4.66
CA HIS A 21 -2.40 5.05 -4.69
C HIS A 21 -1.73 5.22 -6.06
N PHE A 22 -2.45 5.62 -7.11
CA PHE A 22 -1.94 5.67 -8.48
C PHE A 22 -2.01 7.10 -9.06
N ASP A 23 -0.87 7.77 -9.16
CA ASP A 23 -0.73 9.04 -9.87
C ASP A 23 -0.26 8.79 -11.30
N ARG A 24 -1.21 8.62 -12.21
CA ARG A 24 -0.93 8.37 -13.64
C ARG A 24 -0.28 9.53 -14.39
N PHE A 25 -0.20 10.71 -13.77
CA PHE A 25 0.33 11.92 -14.41
C PHE A 25 1.77 12.21 -14.03
N ARG A 26 2.26 11.59 -12.94
CA ARG A 26 3.61 11.82 -12.43
C ARG A 26 4.26 10.52 -12.00
N ASP A 27 5.23 10.06 -12.78
CA ASP A 27 6.20 9.08 -12.33
C ASP A 27 7.25 9.76 -11.45
N LEU A 28 7.46 9.21 -10.25
CA LEU A 28 8.50 9.63 -9.32
C LEU A 28 9.40 8.45 -9.00
N PRO A 29 10.68 8.66 -8.68
CA PRO A 29 11.59 7.57 -8.34
C PRO A 29 11.13 6.87 -7.07
N CYS A 30 11.07 5.54 -7.11
CA CYS A 30 10.74 4.72 -5.96
C CYS A 30 11.76 4.92 -4.84
N VAL A 31 11.31 5.18 -3.61
CA VAL A 31 12.21 5.41 -2.47
C VAL A 31 13.04 4.19 -2.05
N LEU A 32 12.74 3.00 -2.60
CA LEU A 32 13.43 1.74 -2.29
C LEU A 32 14.34 1.23 -3.40
N CYS A 33 13.97 1.43 -4.67
CA CYS A 33 14.72 0.91 -5.81
C CYS A 33 15.05 1.98 -6.86
N GLU A 34 14.65 3.24 -6.65
CA GLU A 34 14.93 4.42 -7.46
C GLU A 34 14.34 4.43 -8.88
N HIS A 35 13.74 3.32 -9.31
CA HIS A 35 13.05 3.22 -10.60
C HIS A 35 11.75 4.03 -10.60
N PRO A 36 11.35 4.61 -11.75
CA PRO A 36 10.12 5.39 -11.84
C PRO A 36 8.89 4.56 -11.46
N THR A 37 7.99 5.17 -10.69
CA THR A 37 6.72 4.57 -10.29
C THR A 37 5.58 5.60 -10.28
N PRO A 38 4.41 5.23 -10.84
CA PRO A 38 3.19 6.00 -10.67
C PRO A 38 2.53 5.72 -9.30
N MET A 39 2.99 4.69 -8.57
CA MET A 39 2.40 4.31 -7.29
C MET A 39 2.87 5.20 -6.12
N ARG A 40 1.99 5.37 -5.14
CA ARG A 40 2.19 6.11 -3.90
C ARG A 40 1.83 5.24 -2.71
N SER A 41 2.59 5.34 -1.63
CA SER A 41 2.21 4.78 -0.34
C SER A 41 1.04 5.56 0.26
N HIS A 42 0.52 5.08 1.39
CA HIS A 42 -0.52 5.78 2.15
C HIS A 42 -0.11 7.21 2.56
N HIS A 43 1.18 7.41 2.87
CA HIS A 43 1.76 8.72 3.20
C HIS A 43 2.14 9.55 1.96
N GLY A 44 1.89 9.04 0.75
CA GLY A 44 2.23 9.71 -0.50
C GLY A 44 3.67 9.51 -0.96
N GLU A 45 4.46 8.63 -0.31
CA GLU A 45 5.83 8.32 -0.75
C GLU A 45 5.78 7.53 -2.07
N PRO A 46 6.59 7.88 -3.09
CA PRO A 46 6.64 7.10 -4.33
C PRO A 46 7.31 5.75 -4.09
N VAL A 47 6.58 4.66 -4.30
CA VAL A 47 7.10 3.31 -4.07
C VAL A 47 6.33 2.30 -4.92
N HIS A 48 7.00 1.27 -5.45
CA HIS A 48 6.29 0.15 -6.06
C HIS A 48 5.64 -0.69 -4.96
N LYS A 49 4.44 -1.22 -5.23
CA LYS A 49 3.77 -2.15 -4.31
C LYS A 49 4.68 -3.31 -3.89
N THR A 50 5.33 -3.95 -4.84
CA THR A 50 6.23 -5.08 -4.58
C THR A 50 7.45 -4.69 -3.73
N CYS A 51 7.99 -3.48 -3.92
CA CYS A 51 9.08 -2.98 -3.08
C CYS A 51 8.62 -2.74 -1.64
N ALA A 52 7.42 -2.17 -1.46
CA ALA A 52 6.85 -1.97 -0.13
C ALA A 52 6.56 -3.30 0.58
N GLU A 53 6.01 -4.29 -0.13
CA GLU A 53 5.77 -5.65 0.41
C GLU A 53 7.08 -6.34 0.80
N ALA A 54 8.12 -6.24 -0.03
CA ALA A 54 9.45 -6.76 0.28
C ALA A 54 10.04 -6.06 1.52
N TRP A 55 9.86 -4.74 1.64
CA TRP A 55 10.32 -3.98 2.81
C TRP A 55 9.61 -4.41 4.09
N ILE A 56 8.28 -4.59 4.07
CA ILE A 56 7.50 -5.08 5.22
C ILE A 56 7.96 -6.48 5.64
N THR A 57 8.22 -7.35 4.66
CA THR A 57 8.72 -8.71 4.90
C THR A 57 10.10 -8.69 5.56
N ALA A 58 10.99 -7.78 5.12
CA ALA A 58 12.34 -7.64 5.66
C ALA A 58 12.38 -6.90 7.02
N HIS A 59 11.42 -6.01 7.30
CA HIS A 59 11.40 -5.14 8.49
C HIS A 59 10.07 -5.28 9.25
N PRO A 60 9.75 -6.47 9.80
CA PRO A 60 8.45 -6.74 10.41
C PRO A 60 8.16 -5.92 11.68
N VAL A 61 9.20 -5.38 12.32
CA VAL A 61 9.06 -4.50 13.51
C VAL A 61 8.78 -3.07 13.06
N GLU A 62 9.57 -2.52 12.14
CA GLU A 62 9.35 -1.18 11.58
C GLU A 62 8.06 -1.08 10.77
N ALA A 63 7.62 -2.17 10.13
CA ALA A 63 6.32 -2.23 9.47
C ALA A 63 5.19 -1.84 10.40
N ARG A 64 5.26 -2.22 11.69
CA ARG A 64 4.27 -1.87 12.72
C ARG A 64 4.19 -0.37 13.03
N LEU A 65 5.17 0.43 12.57
CA LEU A 65 5.12 1.89 12.65
C LEU A 65 4.25 2.52 11.56
N GLY A 66 3.80 1.73 10.58
CA GLY A 66 2.82 2.17 9.59
C GLY A 66 3.40 2.97 8.44
N ARG A 67 4.69 2.80 8.11
CA ARG A 67 5.31 3.42 6.93
C ARG A 67 4.61 2.99 5.63
N PHE A 68 4.33 1.70 5.50
CA PHE A 68 3.54 1.15 4.41
C PHE A 68 2.33 0.43 5.01
N ALA A 69 1.15 1.02 4.84
CA ALA A 69 -0.11 0.48 5.32
C ALA A 69 -0.97 0.04 4.13
N SER A 70 -1.79 -1.00 4.33
CA SER A 70 -2.85 -1.34 3.38
C SER A 70 -3.99 -0.33 3.51
N ASP A 71 -4.79 -0.20 2.45
CA ASP A 71 -6.08 0.45 2.52
C ASP A 71 -6.93 -0.15 3.64
N LEU A 72 -7.69 0.69 4.35
CA LEU A 72 -8.82 0.18 5.14
C LEU A 72 -9.75 -0.51 4.14
N ARG A 73 -9.82 -1.84 4.16
CA ARG A 73 -10.96 -2.51 3.52
C ARG A 73 -12.21 -1.89 4.15
N PRO A 74 -13.09 -1.22 3.38
CA PRO A 74 -14.34 -0.77 3.96
C PRO A 74 -15.03 -2.01 4.54
N LYS A 75 -15.40 -1.94 5.82
CA LYS A 75 -16.25 -2.96 6.44
C LYS A 75 -17.62 -2.83 5.80
N GLY A 76 -17.82 -3.48 4.66
CA GLY A 76 -19.01 -3.33 3.83
C GLY A 76 -19.17 -4.47 2.85
N LYS A 77 -19.97 -5.46 3.28
CA LYS A 77 -20.72 -6.44 2.49
C LYS A 77 -19.92 -7.44 1.67
N ASP A 78 -19.71 -8.58 2.32
CA ASP A 78 -19.99 -9.88 1.74
C ASP A 78 -21.41 -9.80 1.12
N ASP A 79 -21.50 -9.47 -0.17
CA ASP A 79 -22.72 -9.65 -0.96
C ASP A 79 -22.39 -10.79 -1.91
N ASP A 80 -22.58 -11.99 -1.38
CA ASP A 80 -22.67 -13.25 -2.10
C ASP A 80 -23.99 -13.21 -2.87
N ASP A 81 -23.97 -12.67 -4.09
CA ASP A 81 -25.09 -12.73 -5.03
C ASP A 81 -24.53 -13.08 -6.41
N HIS A 82 -24.28 -14.38 -6.61
CA HIS A 82 -24.15 -15.00 -7.92
C HIS A 82 -25.52 -15.54 -8.33
N ALA A 83 -26.33 -14.69 -8.97
CA ALA A 83 -27.53 -15.09 -9.71
C ALA A 83 -27.18 -15.64 -11.10
#